data_AF-A1WRX0-F1
#
_entry.id   AF-A1WRX0-F1
#
_cell.length_a   1.000
_cell.length_b   1.000
_cell.length_c   1.000
_cell.angle_alpha   90.00
_cell.angle_beta   90.00
_cell.angle_gamma   90.00
#
_symmetry.space_group_name_H-M   'P 1'
#
loop_
_entity.id
_entity.type
_entity.pdbx_description
1 polymer ?
#
loop_
_entity_poly.entity_id
_entity_poly.type
_entity_poly.pdbx_seq_one_letter_code
_entity_poly.pdbx_strand_id
1 'polypeptide(L)'
;MSCPAKLIAWGERIGVGCAALVRWQMDNRPHPEQGYRCCLGLQRLARQFGHERLEAACTRAMAIHSPIYRSVHSILASGTDRQPLPAQPTQTSLPLHENVRGPDYYH
;
A
#
# COMPACT_ATOMS: atom_id res chain seq x y z
N MET A 1 20.44 4.04 -9.08
CA MET A 1 19.07 4.61 -9.19
C MET A 1 18.12 3.52 -9.64
N SER A 2 17.22 3.06 -8.77
CA SER A 2 16.18 2.11 -9.18
C SER A 2 15.12 2.86 -9.98
N CYS A 3 15.01 2.59 -11.28
CA CYS A 3 14.10 3.34 -12.15
C CYS A 3 12.63 3.08 -11.72
N PRO A 4 11.82 4.14 -11.52
CA PRO A 4 10.40 4.00 -11.15
C PRO A 4 9.62 3.14 -12.15
N ALA A 5 10.01 3.15 -13.43
CA ALA A 5 9.47 2.29 -14.48
C ALA A 5 9.51 0.78 -14.13
N LYS A 6 10.59 0.30 -13.50
CA LYS A 6 10.70 -1.13 -13.12
C LYS A 6 9.70 -1.51 -12.03
N LEU A 7 9.43 -0.59 -11.10
CA LEU A 7 8.46 -0.81 -10.04
C LEU A 7 7.03 -0.76 -10.56
N ILE A 8 6.73 0.16 -11.48
CA ILE A 8 5.43 0.24 -12.14
C ILE A 8 5.16 -1.04 -12.94
N ALA A 9 6.12 -1.48 -13.76
CA ALA A 9 6.00 -2.73 -14.53
C ALA A 9 5.84 -3.95 -13.62
N TRP A 10 6.48 -3.98 -12.45
CA TRP A 10 6.24 -5.01 -11.46
C TRP A 10 4.80 -4.96 -10.92
N GLY A 11 4.29 -3.77 -10.61
CA GLY A 11 2.90 -3.58 -10.17
C GLY A 11 1.89 -4.05 -11.22
N GLU A 12 2.13 -3.74 -12.49
CA GLU A 12 1.29 -4.17 -13.63
C GLU A 12 1.21 -5.70 -13.76
N ARG A 13 2.29 -6.42 -13.44
CA ARG A 13 2.30 -7.88 -13.41
C ARG A 13 1.45 -8.48 -12.28
N ILE A 14 1.18 -7.72 -11.24
CA ILE A 14 0.28 -8.12 -10.15
C ILE A 14 -1.15 -7.73 -10.50
N GLY A 15 -1.36 -6.52 -10.99
CA GLY A 15 -2.62 -6.03 -11.51
C GLY A 15 -2.73 -4.50 -11.52
N VAL A 16 -3.87 -4.01 -11.99
CA VAL A 16 -4.10 -2.58 -12.25
C VAL A 16 -4.16 -1.75 -10.97
N GLY A 17 -4.71 -2.29 -9.88
CA GLY A 17 -4.78 -1.64 -8.58
C GLY A 17 -3.41 -1.49 -7.94
N CYS A 18 -2.59 -2.55 -8.01
CA CYS A 18 -1.21 -2.51 -7.53
C CYS A 18 -0.36 -1.52 -8.34
N ALA A 19 -0.47 -1.53 -9.67
CA ALA A 19 0.21 -0.58 -10.55
C ALA A 19 -0.16 0.89 -10.23
N ALA A 20 -1.46 1.15 -10.04
CA ALA A 20 -1.96 2.48 -9.71
C ALA A 20 -1.40 2.98 -8.36
N LEU A 21 -1.37 2.12 -7.34
CA LEU A 21 -0.83 2.47 -6.02
C LEU A 21 0.68 2.72 -6.08
N VAL A 22 1.44 1.87 -6.79
CA VAL A 22 2.89 2.06 -6.99
C VAL A 22 3.16 3.38 -7.70
N ARG A 23 2.42 3.69 -8.76
CA ARG A 23 2.55 4.95 -9.49
C ARG A 23 2.25 6.15 -8.59
N TRP A 24 1.12 6.10 -7.86
CA TRP A 24 0.75 7.16 -6.92
C TRP A 24 1.87 7.42 -5.90
N GLN A 25 2.42 6.34 -5.33
CA GLN A 25 3.47 6.40 -4.31
C GLN A 25 4.81 6.94 -4.84
N MET A 26 5.09 6.81 -6.14
CA MET A 26 6.28 7.43 -6.78
C MET A 26 6.07 8.90 -7.12
N ASP A 27 4.84 9.27 -7.49
CA ASP A 27 4.49 10.59 -8.02
C ASP A 27 4.13 11.60 -6.91
N ASN A 28 3.49 11.13 -5.85
CA ASN A 28 2.86 11.99 -4.83
C ASN A 28 3.71 12.13 -3.55
N ARG A 29 4.89 11.51 -3.49
CA ARG A 29 5.77 11.60 -2.31
C ARG A 29 6.80 12.71 -2.47
N PRO A 30 7.03 13.54 -1.45
CA PRO A 30 8.01 14.62 -1.50
C PRO A 30 9.45 14.12 -1.65
N HIS A 31 9.71 12.88 -1.20
CA HIS A 31 11.02 12.25 -1.32
C HIS A 31 10.89 10.91 -2.07
N PRO A 32 11.67 10.69 -3.15
CA PRO A 32 11.59 9.48 -3.96
C PRO A 32 11.92 8.21 -3.17
N GLU A 33 12.77 8.33 -2.15
CA GLU A 33 13.14 7.22 -1.26
C GLU A 33 11.96 6.69 -0.46
N GLN A 34 11.01 7.56 -0.06
CA GLN A 34 9.79 7.12 0.63
C GLN A 34 8.89 6.34 -0.30
N GLY A 35 8.80 6.77 -1.57
CA GLY A 35 8.14 6.03 -2.63
C GLY A 35 8.71 4.61 -2.74
N TYR A 36 10.04 4.56 -2.88
CA TYR A 36 10.80 3.32 -3.02
C TYR A 36 10.63 2.37 -1.85
N ARG A 37 10.80 2.86 -0.61
CA ARG A 37 10.65 2.04 0.61
C ARG A 37 9.26 1.43 0.72
N CYS A 38 8.22 2.18 0.36
CA CYS A 38 6.85 1.68 0.34
C CYS A 38 6.69 0.54 -0.69
N CYS A 39 7.20 0.70 -1.91
CA CYS A 39 7.11 -0.35 -2.94
C CYS A 39 7.88 -1.62 -2.57
N LEU A 40 9.04 -1.50 -1.89
CA LEU A 40 9.72 -2.67 -1.31
C LEU A 40 8.87 -3.36 -0.25
N GLY A 41 8.14 -2.59 0.56
CA GLY A 41 7.14 -3.12 1.49
C GLY A 41 6.05 -3.93 0.76
N LEU A 42 5.48 -3.37 -0.31
CA LEU A 42 4.47 -4.07 -1.10
C LEU A 42 4.98 -5.38 -1.70
N GLN A 43 6.23 -5.41 -2.18
CA GLN A 43 6.86 -6.66 -2.66
C GLN A 43 6.97 -7.72 -1.56
N ARG A 44 7.20 -7.32 -0.31
CA ARG A 44 7.20 -8.26 0.83
C ARG A 44 5.80 -8.77 1.11
N LEU A 45 4.78 -7.92 1.07
CA LEU A 45 3.37 -8.34 1.21
C LEU A 45 2.95 -9.30 0.10
N ALA A 46 3.38 -9.08 -1.14
CA ALA A 46 3.13 -9.96 -2.27
C ALA A 46 3.61 -11.39 -1.98
N ARG A 47 4.80 -11.53 -1.38
CA ARG A 47 5.38 -12.83 -1.01
C ARG A 47 4.68 -13.49 0.17
N GLN A 48 4.15 -12.70 1.11
CA GLN A 48 3.50 -13.22 2.33
C GLN A 48 2.04 -13.62 2.08
N PHE A 49 1.29 -12.80 1.33
CA PHE A 49 -0.16 -12.96 1.16
C PHE A 49 -0.56 -13.46 -0.23
N GLY A 50 0.36 -13.45 -1.19
CA GLY A 50 0.10 -13.79 -2.58
C GLY A 50 -0.31 -12.58 -3.43
N HIS A 51 -0.14 -12.71 -4.75
CA HIS A 51 -0.38 -11.62 -5.70
C HIS A 51 -1.87 -11.24 -5.80
N GLU A 52 -2.76 -12.22 -5.82
CA GLU A 52 -4.21 -12.00 -5.94
C GLU A 52 -4.75 -11.15 -4.78
N ARG A 53 -4.38 -11.52 -3.55
CA ARG A 53 -4.78 -10.78 -2.35
C ARG A 53 -4.16 -9.40 -2.31
N LEU A 54 -2.90 -9.26 -2.71
CA LEU A 54 -2.25 -7.95 -2.79
C LEU A 54 -2.97 -7.03 -3.79
N GLU A 55 -3.35 -7.54 -4.95
CA GLU A 55 -4.09 -6.78 -5.97
C GLU A 55 -5.44 -6.28 -5.43
N ALA A 56 -6.22 -7.17 -4.80
CA ALA A 56 -7.48 -6.80 -4.19
C ALA A 56 -7.30 -5.76 -3.07
N ALA A 57 -6.25 -5.91 -2.24
CA ALA A 57 -5.93 -4.95 -1.19
C ALA A 57 -5.50 -3.59 -1.73
N CYS A 58 -4.68 -3.54 -2.79
CA CYS A 58 -4.28 -2.28 -3.42
C CYS A 58 -5.48 -1.58 -4.06
N THR A 59 -6.32 -2.33 -4.77
CA THR A 59 -7.57 -1.82 -5.37
C THR A 59 -8.46 -1.19 -4.30
N ARG A 60 -8.66 -1.89 -3.18
CA ARG A 60 -9.45 -1.38 -2.05
C ARG A 60 -8.80 -0.14 -1.42
N ALA A 61 -7.49 -0.14 -1.22
CA ALA A 61 -6.75 1.00 -0.66
C ALA A 61 -6.90 2.25 -1.56
N MET A 62 -6.85 2.08 -2.88
CA MET A 62 -7.11 3.15 -3.84
C MET A 62 -8.57 3.64 -3.76
N ALA A 63 -9.53 2.72 -3.68
CA ALA A 63 -10.96 3.05 -3.61
C ALA A 63 -11.34 3.86 -2.35
N ILE A 64 -10.65 3.64 -1.23
CA ILE A 64 -10.84 4.41 0.01
C ILE A 64 -9.92 5.64 0.13
N HIS A 65 -9.24 6.02 -0.97
CA HIS A 65 -8.27 7.12 -0.99
C HIS A 65 -7.15 7.01 0.06
N SER A 66 -6.74 5.77 0.39
CA SER A 66 -5.65 5.50 1.33
C SER A 66 -4.53 4.65 0.70
N PRO A 67 -3.85 5.17 -0.35
CA PRO A 67 -2.82 4.44 -1.13
C PRO A 67 -1.47 4.35 -0.40
N ILE A 68 -1.48 3.92 0.86
CA ILE A 68 -0.29 3.79 1.71
C ILE A 68 -0.09 2.35 2.17
N TYR A 69 1.18 1.98 2.40
CA TYR A 69 1.55 0.65 2.88
C TYR A 69 0.73 0.18 4.09
N ARG A 70 0.54 1.05 5.10
CA ARG A 70 -0.18 0.73 6.33
C ARG A 70 -1.62 0.27 6.06
N SER A 71 -2.30 0.93 5.12
CA SER A 71 -3.68 0.60 4.74
C SER A 71 -3.73 -0.73 4.00
N VAL A 72 -2.83 -0.95 3.03
CA VAL A 72 -2.73 -2.23 2.31
C VAL A 72 -2.44 -3.38 3.28
N HIS A 73 -1.48 -3.21 4.19
CA HIS A 73 -1.16 -4.21 5.21
C HIS A 73 -2.36 -4.47 6.13
N SER A 74 -3.04 -3.42 6.60
CA SER A 74 -4.23 -3.56 7.45
C SER A 74 -5.33 -4.36 6.74
N ILE A 75 -5.61 -4.04 5.47
CA ILE A 75 -6.62 -4.74 4.65
C ILE A 75 -6.28 -6.23 4.51
N LEU A 76 -5.00 -6.56 4.27
CA LEU A 76 -4.54 -7.95 4.14
C LEU A 76 -4.59 -8.70 5.47
N ALA A 77 -4.20 -8.03 6.56
CA ALA A 77 -4.19 -8.60 7.91
C ALA A 77 -5.61 -8.88 8.42
N SER A 78 -6.56 -7.98 8.15
CA SER A 78 -7.97 -8.15 8.51
C SER A 78 -8.75 -9.04 7.54
N GLY A 79 -8.14 -9.46 6.42
CA GLY A 79 -8.79 -10.26 5.37
C GLY A 79 -9.90 -9.51 4.61
N THR A 80 -9.97 -8.19 4.76
CA THR A 80 -11.01 -7.39 4.13
C THR A 80 -10.81 -7.30 2.61
N ASP A 81 -9.63 -7.64 2.08
CA ASP A 81 -9.37 -7.81 0.64
C ASP A 81 -10.36 -8.76 -0.05
N ARG A 82 -10.91 -9.73 0.70
CA ARG A 82 -11.84 -10.75 0.17
C ARG A 82 -13.31 -10.31 0.16
N GLN A 83 -13.62 -9.18 0.78
CA GLN A 83 -14.98 -8.67 0.84
C GLN A 83 -15.31 -7.83 -0.40
N PRO A 84 -16.59 -7.61 -0.72
CA PRO A 84 -16.98 -6.65 -1.75
C PRO A 84 -16.38 -5.27 -1.49
N LEU A 85 -15.99 -4.58 -2.56
CA LEU A 85 -15.50 -3.21 -2.47
C LEU A 85 -16.60 -2.30 -1.86
N PRO A 86 -16.24 -1.37 -0.97
CA PRO A 86 -17.22 -0.45 -0.41
C PRO A 86 -17.83 0.41 -1.53
N ALA A 87 -19.16 0.56 -1.53
CA ALA A 87 -19.90 1.29 -2.57
C ALA A 87 -19.59 2.80 -2.60
N GLN A 88 -19.03 3.35 -1.51
CA GLN A 88 -18.52 4.71 -1.39
C GLN A 88 -17.30 4.73 -0.47
N PRO A 89 -16.34 5.66 -0.67
CA PRO A 89 -15.27 5.88 0.30
C PRO A 89 -15.89 6.45 1.57
N THR A 90 -16.34 5.59 2.47
CA THR A 90 -16.60 6.00 3.84
C THR A 90 -15.24 6.43 4.38
N GLN A 91 -15.15 7.69 4.75
CA GLN A 91 -14.01 8.29 5.42
C GLN A 91 -13.88 7.64 6.81
N THR A 92 -13.49 6.37 6.84
CA THR A 92 -13.33 5.61 8.07
C THR A 92 -12.05 6.10 8.68
N SER A 93 -12.21 6.92 9.72
CA SER A 93 -11.18 7.43 10.61
C SER A 93 -10.01 6.46 10.68
N LEU A 94 -8.84 6.96 10.30
CA LEU A 94 -7.55 6.32 10.56
C LEU A 94 -7.62 5.67 11.94
N PRO A 95 -7.28 4.38 12.10
CA PRO A 95 -7.07 3.89 13.45
C PRO A 95 -5.93 4.71 14.05
N LEU A 96 -6.28 5.51 15.05
CA LEU A 96 -5.36 6.09 16.01
C LEU A 96 -4.76 4.90 16.75
N HIS A 97 -3.70 4.31 16.19
CA HIS A 97 -2.93 3.32 16.93
C HIS A 97 -1.97 4.12 17.81
N GLU A 98 -2.42 4.39 19.03
CA GLU A 98 -1.63 4.78 20.20
C GLU A 98 -0.67 3.64 20.60
N ASN A 99 0.17 3.14 19.68
CA ASN A 99 1.12 2.06 19.97
C ASN A 99 2.32 2.11 19.02
N VAL A 100 3.13 3.17 19.13
CA VAL A 100 4.59 3.04 18.94
C VAL A 100 5.23 3.40 20.27
N ARG A 101 5.41 2.38 21.13
CA ARG A 101 6.41 2.45 22.19
C ARG A 101 7.78 2.42 21.53
N GLY A 102 8.51 3.51 21.71
CA GLY A 102 9.93 3.66 21.40
C GLY A 102 10.31 5.13 21.14
N PRO A 103 10.21 6.04 22.14
CA PRO A 103 10.82 7.36 22.05
C PRO A 103 12.31 7.22 22.35
N ASP A 104 13.10 6.76 21.39
CA ASP A 104 14.55 6.90 21.46
C ASP A 104 15.11 6.75 20.05
N TYR A 105 15.44 7.89 19.43
CA TYR A 105 16.61 8.09 18.57
C TYR A 105 16.48 9.47 17.92
N TYR A 106 16.87 10.50 18.68
CA TYR A 106 17.62 11.68 18.23
C TYR A 106 17.95 12.50 19.48
N HIS A 107 19.10 12.23 20.07
CA HIS A 107 19.89 13.20 20.85
C HIS A 107 21.36 12.98 20.49
#